data_AF-A0A970Z3K1-F1
#
_entry.id   AF-A0A970Z3K1-F1
#
_cell.length_a   1.000
_cell.length_b   1.000
_cell.length_c   1.000
_cell.angle_alpha   90.00
_cell.angle_beta   90.00
_cell.angle_gamma   90.00
#
_symmetry.space_group_name_H-M   'P 1'
#
loop_
_entity.id
_entity.type
_entity.pdbx_description
1 polymer ?
#
loop_
_entity_poly.entity_id
_entity_poly.type
_entity_poly.pdbx_seq_one_letter_code
_entity_poly.pdbx_strand_id
1 'polypeptide(L)'
;MIGGVVLLGALTYRVFEGGRIGDGVWWAFVTGTTVGYGDISPRGGWERLIAVLIMLSAILFTQLLTAHVTNRLVRDDNVFTHEEQEEIKSLMREAIGVLRDVRDNMFTHAEQIEVMEELDQIRASVGRIGAVEEALTRVEARLAGDVTVPVSPGGEKSGA
;
A
#
# COMPACT_ATOMS: atom_id res chain seq x y z
N MET A 1 -41.65 10.90 -16.32
CA MET A 1 -41.54 11.93 -15.26
C MET A 1 -41.47 13.34 -15.82
N ILE A 2 -40.52 13.67 -16.70
CA ILE A 2 -40.40 15.02 -17.32
C ILE A 2 -41.68 15.45 -18.06
N GLY A 3 -42.31 14.55 -18.82
CA GLY A 3 -43.57 14.87 -19.51
C GLY A 3 -44.67 15.36 -18.55
N GLY A 4 -44.73 14.83 -17.33
CA GLY A 4 -45.66 15.31 -16.30
C GLY A 4 -45.31 16.70 -15.77
N VAL A 5 -44.03 17.02 -15.65
CA VAL A 5 -43.53 18.34 -15.22
C VAL A 5 -43.83 19.41 -16.27
N VAL A 6 -43.64 19.08 -17.55
CA VAL A 6 -43.97 19.96 -18.68
C VAL A 6 -45.48 20.21 -18.78
N LEU A 7 -46.29 19.16 -18.59
CA LEU A 7 -47.75 19.28 -18.56
C LEU A 7 -48.24 20.08 -17.33
N LEU A 8 -47.59 19.94 -16.17
CA LEU A 8 -47.88 20.74 -14.97
C LEU A 8 -47.52 22.21 -15.17
N GLY A 9 -46.38 22.53 -15.80
CA GLY A 9 -46.03 23.91 -16.16
C GLY A 9 -47.01 24.52 -17.15
N ALA A 10 -47.39 23.76 -18.18
CA ALA A 10 -48.41 24.16 -19.16
C ALA A 10 -49.79 24.38 -18.53
N LEU A 11 -50.20 23.51 -17.60
CA LEU A 11 -51.45 23.63 -16.87
C LEU A 11 -51.43 24.83 -15.91
N THR A 12 -50.32 25.04 -15.21
CA THR A 12 -50.15 26.18 -14.28
C THR A 12 -50.25 27.49 -15.05
N TYR A 13 -49.54 27.61 -16.18
CA TYR A 13 -49.59 28.82 -17.00
C TYR A 13 -50.99 29.10 -17.57
N ARG A 14 -51.68 28.04 -18.02
CA ARG A 14 -53.04 28.17 -18.56
C ARG A 14 -54.08 28.53 -17.49
N VAL A 15 -53.99 27.93 -16.31
CA VAL A 15 -54.99 28.09 -15.24
C VAL A 15 -54.84 29.42 -14.52
N PHE A 16 -53.60 29.88 -14.28
CA PHE A 16 -53.36 31.05 -13.44
C PHE A 16 -53.03 32.33 -14.21
N GLU A 17 -52.32 32.24 -15.34
CA GLU A 17 -52.00 33.41 -16.17
C GLU A 17 -52.92 33.57 -17.41
N GLY A 18 -53.78 32.58 -17.70
CA GLY A 18 -54.68 32.63 -18.86
C GLY A 18 -53.99 32.59 -20.23
N GLY A 19 -52.68 32.33 -20.25
CA GLY A 19 -51.84 32.32 -21.45
C GLY A 19 -52.03 31.09 -22.33
N ARG A 20 -51.27 31.03 -23.43
CA ARG A 20 -51.31 29.89 -24.35
C ARG A 20 -50.59 28.70 -23.70
N ILE A 21 -51.09 27.48 -23.95
CA ILE A 21 -50.46 26.24 -23.45
C ILE A 21 -48.99 26.17 -23.88
N GLY A 22 -48.68 26.63 -25.10
CA GLY A 22 -47.32 26.65 -25.64
C GLY A 22 -46.34 27.47 -24.80
N ASP A 23 -46.79 28.57 -24.18
CA ASP A 23 -45.97 29.45 -23.37
C ASP A 23 -45.58 28.78 -22.03
N GLY A 24 -46.51 28.02 -21.45
CA GLY A 24 -46.23 27.22 -20.25
C GLY A 24 -45.35 26.00 -20.53
N VAL A 25 -45.48 25.37 -21.70
CA VAL A 25 -44.56 24.31 -22.17
C VAL A 25 -43.15 24.89 -22.37
N TRP A 26 -43.06 26.04 -23.04
CA TRP A 26 -41.80 26.76 -23.24
C TRP A 26 -41.14 27.07 -21.90
N TRP A 27 -41.85 27.74 -21.00
CA TRP A 27 -41.35 28.08 -19.68
C TRP A 27 -40.83 26.85 -18.90
N ALA A 28 -41.60 25.75 -18.89
CA ALA A 28 -41.20 24.52 -18.23
C ALA A 28 -39.95 23.89 -18.87
N PHE A 29 -39.83 23.96 -20.20
CA PHE A 29 -38.66 23.47 -20.93
C PHE A 29 -37.39 24.28 -20.60
N VAL A 30 -37.46 25.62 -20.67
CA VAL A 30 -36.32 26.50 -20.41
C VAL A 30 -35.89 26.45 -18.93
N THR A 31 -36.85 26.32 -18.02
CA THR A 31 -36.60 26.15 -16.58
C THR A 31 -36.01 24.77 -16.27
N GLY A 32 -36.57 23.70 -16.86
CA GLY A 32 -36.11 22.34 -16.65
C GLY A 32 -34.70 22.06 -17.21
N THR A 33 -34.33 22.77 -18.28
CA THR A 33 -32.97 22.76 -18.84
C THR A 33 -32.01 23.73 -18.15
N THR A 34 -32.47 24.46 -17.12
CA THR A 34 -31.71 25.46 -16.37
C THR A 34 -31.20 26.66 -17.19
N VAL A 35 -31.72 26.86 -18.42
CA VAL A 35 -31.34 27.99 -19.28
C VAL A 35 -31.95 29.30 -18.76
N GLY A 36 -33.22 29.28 -18.35
CA GLY A 36 -33.93 30.38 -17.71
C GLY A 36 -33.81 31.76 -18.38
N TYR A 37 -34.36 31.95 -19.58
CA TYR A 37 -34.32 33.25 -20.28
C TYR A 37 -35.03 34.39 -19.51
N GLY A 38 -36.00 34.07 -18.65
CA GLY A 38 -36.71 35.05 -17.82
C GLY A 38 -37.75 35.89 -18.56
N ASP A 39 -38.05 35.54 -19.81
CA ASP A 39 -39.12 36.09 -20.64
C ASP A 39 -40.52 35.81 -20.05
N ILE A 40 -40.67 34.64 -19.44
CA ILE A 40 -41.88 34.20 -18.75
C ILE A 40 -41.49 33.77 -17.33
N SER A 41 -42.24 34.23 -16.33
CA SER A 41 -41.97 33.89 -14.93
C SER A 41 -43.25 33.94 -14.09
N PRO A 42 -43.46 32.99 -13.17
CA PRO A 42 -44.64 32.96 -12.31
C PRO A 42 -44.71 34.20 -11.41
N ARG A 43 -45.81 34.94 -11.50
CA ARG A 43 -46.02 36.18 -10.74
C ARG A 43 -46.77 35.94 -9.43
N GLY A 44 -47.67 34.96 -9.40
CA GLY A 44 -48.49 34.63 -8.24
C GLY A 44 -47.77 33.78 -7.18
N GLY A 45 -48.18 33.94 -5.91
CA GLY A 45 -47.59 33.17 -4.80
C GLY A 45 -47.77 31.64 -4.94
N TRP A 46 -48.95 31.21 -5.40
CA TRP A 46 -49.24 29.80 -5.65
C TRP A 46 -48.47 29.23 -6.85
N GLU A 47 -48.33 30.01 -7.93
CA GLU A 47 -47.56 29.63 -9.12
C GLU A 47 -46.07 29.45 -8.79
N ARG A 48 -45.52 30.31 -7.91
CA ARG A 48 -44.15 30.21 -7.43
C ARG A 48 -43.91 28.92 -6.64
N LEU A 49 -44.87 28.48 -5.83
CA LEU A 49 -44.77 27.21 -5.10
C LEU A 49 -44.67 26.03 -6.07
N ILE A 50 -45.51 26.02 -7.11
CA ILE A 50 -45.45 24.99 -8.16
C ILE A 50 -44.11 25.06 -8.92
N ALA A 51 -43.63 26.27 -9.22
CA ALA A 51 -42.35 26.45 -9.89
C ALA A 51 -41.18 25.88 -9.09
N VAL A 52 -41.18 26.03 -7.77
CA VAL A 52 -40.17 25.39 -6.90
C VAL A 52 -40.21 23.86 -7.03
N LEU A 53 -41.39 23.26 -7.05
CA LEU A 53 -41.54 21.80 -7.23
C LEU A 53 -41.03 21.34 -8.61
N ILE A 54 -41.29 22.14 -9.65
CA ILE A 54 -40.78 21.90 -11.01
C ILE A 54 -39.26 21.95 -11.03
N MET A 55 -38.64 22.97 -10.41
CA MET A 55 -37.18 23.10 -10.32
C MET A 55 -36.54 21.92 -9.57
N LEU A 56 -37.11 21.49 -8.45
CA LEU A 56 -36.63 20.32 -7.70
C LEU A 56 -36.70 19.03 -8.54
N SER A 57 -37.80 18.85 -9.28
CA SER A 57 -37.97 17.69 -10.15
C SER A 57 -36.96 17.66 -11.31
N ALA A 58 -36.59 18.82 -11.84
CA ALA A 58 -35.59 18.94 -12.90
C ALA A 58 -34.19 18.55 -12.41
N ILE A 59 -33.82 18.99 -11.21
CA ILE A 59 -32.55 18.59 -10.57
C ILE A 59 -32.53 17.07 -10.38
N LEU A 60 -33.58 16.50 -9.77
CA LEU A 60 -33.66 15.06 -9.52
C LEU A 60 -33.58 14.25 -10.83
N PHE A 61 -34.26 14.73 -11.88
CA PHE A 61 -34.21 14.09 -13.18
C PHE A 61 -32.80 14.09 -13.77
N THR A 62 -32.10 15.23 -13.77
CA THR A 62 -30.74 15.33 -14.30
C THR A 62 -29.75 14.45 -13.54
N GLN A 63 -29.92 14.29 -12.23
CA GLN A 63 -29.10 13.37 -11.42
C GLN A 63 -29.37 11.90 -11.80
N LEU A 64 -30.62 11.49 -11.94
CA LEU A 64 -30.99 10.12 -12.35
C LEU A 64 -30.52 9.81 -13.78
N LEU A 65 -30.63 10.78 -14.69
CA LEU A 65 -30.15 10.65 -16.05
C LEU A 65 -28.63 10.47 -16.06
N THR A 66 -27.90 11.30 -15.31
CA THR A 66 -26.45 11.18 -15.13
C THR A 66 -26.10 9.80 -14.58
N ALA A 67 -26.72 9.36 -13.48
CA ALA A 67 -26.48 8.05 -12.89
C ALA A 67 -26.75 6.90 -13.88
N HIS A 68 -27.82 6.99 -14.68
CA HIS A 68 -28.14 5.97 -15.69
C HIS A 68 -27.11 5.90 -16.82
N VAL A 69 -26.63 7.06 -17.28
CA VAL A 69 -25.58 7.14 -18.30
C VAL A 69 -24.25 6.67 -17.72
N THR A 70 -23.88 7.14 -16.54
CA THR A 70 -22.70 6.70 -15.80
C THR A 70 -22.72 5.19 -15.58
N ASN A 71 -23.85 4.60 -15.20
CA ASN A 71 -23.96 3.15 -15.02
C ASN A 71 -23.78 2.34 -16.32
N ARG A 72 -23.94 2.97 -17.50
CA ARG A 72 -23.61 2.33 -18.79
C ARG A 72 -22.17 2.58 -19.24
N LEU A 73 -21.59 3.71 -18.86
CA LEU A 73 -20.23 4.11 -19.25
C LEU A 73 -19.17 3.56 -18.30
N VAL A 74 -19.48 3.53 -17.00
CA VAL A 74 -18.71 2.83 -15.99
C VAL A 74 -18.95 1.35 -16.24
N ARG A 75 -17.92 0.70 -16.76
CA ARG A 75 -17.82 -0.75 -16.83
C ARG A 75 -17.82 -1.22 -15.37
N ASP A 76 -18.78 -2.08 -15.04
CA ASP A 76 -18.99 -2.69 -13.72
C ASP A 76 -17.65 -2.91 -12.99
N ASP A 77 -17.45 -2.34 -11.80
CA ASP A 77 -16.22 -2.53 -11.01
C ASP A 77 -16.03 -4.00 -10.58
N ASN A 78 -17.01 -4.86 -10.86
CA ASN A 78 -16.89 -6.31 -10.97
C ASN A 78 -16.30 -6.75 -12.32
N VAL A 79 -15.29 -6.05 -12.83
CA VAL A 79 -14.59 -6.40 -14.09
C VAL A 79 -14.09 -7.84 -14.08
N PHE A 80 -13.84 -8.36 -12.88
CA PHE A 80 -13.48 -9.75 -12.62
C PHE A 80 -14.62 -10.44 -11.86
N THR A 81 -15.04 -11.58 -12.39
CA THR A 81 -15.97 -12.50 -11.73
C THR A 81 -15.46 -12.88 -10.33
N HIS A 82 -16.34 -13.34 -9.43
CA HIS A 82 -15.91 -13.80 -8.10
C HIS A 82 -14.86 -14.91 -8.20
N GLU A 83 -14.94 -15.76 -9.22
CA GLU A 83 -13.94 -16.81 -9.50
C GLU A 83 -12.56 -16.22 -9.82
N GLU A 84 -12.48 -15.25 -10.76
CA GLU A 84 -11.21 -14.58 -11.09
C GLU A 84 -10.62 -13.81 -9.89
N GLN A 85 -11.48 -13.21 -9.06
CA GLN A 85 -11.02 -12.55 -7.84
C GLN A 85 -10.48 -13.55 -6.81
N GLU A 86 -11.10 -14.72 -6.68
CA GLU A 86 -10.62 -15.77 -5.78
C GLU A 86 -9.30 -16.36 -6.26
N GLU A 87 -9.11 -16.50 -7.58
CA GLU A 87 -7.85 -16.95 -8.18
C GLU A 87 -6.71 -15.95 -7.94
N ILE A 88 -6.94 -14.64 -8.14
CA ILE A 88 -5.93 -13.62 -7.84
C ILE A 88 -5.61 -13.61 -6.34
N LYS A 89 -6.61 -13.76 -5.46
CA LYS A 89 -6.40 -13.83 -4.01
C LYS A 89 -5.68 -15.11 -3.58
N SER A 90 -5.89 -16.24 -4.25
CA SER A 90 -5.18 -17.49 -3.94
C SER A 90 -3.71 -17.38 -4.34
N LEU A 91 -3.42 -16.90 -5.55
CA LEU A 91 -2.05 -16.64 -6.03
C LEU A 91 -1.30 -15.67 -5.12
N MET A 92 -1.96 -14.60 -4.67
CA MET A 92 -1.34 -13.63 -3.78
C MET A 92 -1.03 -14.23 -2.40
N ARG A 93 -1.89 -15.11 -1.88
CA ARG A 93 -1.62 -15.85 -0.63
C ARG A 93 -0.46 -16.83 -0.80
N GLU A 94 -0.36 -17.48 -1.96
CA GLU A 94 0.76 -18.37 -2.28
C GLU A 94 2.08 -17.59 -2.35
N ALA A 95 2.12 -16.47 -3.08
CA ALA A 95 3.30 -15.61 -3.18
C ALA A 95 3.76 -15.10 -1.79
N ILE A 96 2.83 -14.69 -0.94
CA ILE A 96 3.13 -14.30 0.45
C ILE A 96 3.67 -15.50 1.25
N GLY A 97 3.12 -16.70 1.04
CA GLY A 97 3.60 -17.93 1.64
C GLY A 97 5.06 -18.23 1.28
N VAL A 98 5.40 -18.16 -0.01
CA VAL A 98 6.77 -18.37 -0.49
C VAL A 98 7.73 -17.33 0.08
N LEU A 99 7.35 -16.05 0.08
CA LEU A 99 8.19 -15.00 0.65
C LEU A 99 8.42 -15.18 2.16
N ARG A 100 7.38 -15.63 2.87
CA ARG A 100 7.48 -15.95 4.30
C ARG A 100 8.42 -17.12 4.53
N ASP A 101 8.33 -18.16 3.72
CA ASP A 101 9.20 -19.34 3.82
C ASP A 101 10.66 -19.00 3.51
N VAL A 102 10.91 -18.23 2.43
CA VAL A 102 12.26 -17.73 2.11
C VAL A 102 12.83 -16.89 3.24
N ARG A 103 12.03 -15.99 3.83
CA ARG A 103 12.43 -15.17 4.96
C ARG A 103 12.78 -16.04 6.17
N ASP A 104 11.93 -16.99 6.54
CA ASP A 104 12.12 -17.83 7.72
C ASP A 104 13.34 -18.77 7.51
N ASN A 105 13.57 -19.26 6.28
CA ASN A 105 14.77 -20.00 5.91
C ASN A 105 16.05 -19.13 5.99
N MET A 106 15.98 -17.86 5.56
CA MET A 106 17.10 -16.92 5.70
C MET A 106 17.43 -16.59 7.16
N PHE A 107 16.43 -16.44 8.04
CA PHE A 107 16.67 -16.24 9.47
C PHE A 107 17.43 -17.42 10.09
N THR A 108 17.04 -18.64 9.73
CA THR A 108 17.72 -19.87 10.19
C THR A 108 19.17 -19.92 9.72
N HIS A 109 19.44 -19.54 8.46
CA HIS A 109 20.81 -19.51 7.93
C HIS A 109 21.65 -18.39 8.56
N ALA A 110 21.06 -17.23 8.88
CA ALA A 110 21.77 -16.15 9.56
C ALA A 110 22.27 -16.59 10.95
N GLU A 111 21.44 -17.31 11.71
CA GLU A 111 21.82 -17.88 13.01
C GLU A 111 22.96 -18.91 12.87
N GLN A 112 22.94 -19.75 11.83
CA GLN A 112 24.03 -20.69 11.58
C GLN A 112 25.34 -20.01 11.17
N ILE A 113 25.28 -18.90 10.43
CA ILE A 113 26.47 -18.13 10.03
C ILE A 113 27.16 -17.53 11.26
N GLU A 114 26.38 -16.99 12.21
CA GLU A 114 26.90 -16.42 13.46
C GLU A 114 27.64 -17.47 14.30
N VAL A 115 27.08 -18.68 14.44
CA VAL A 115 27.75 -19.79 15.15
C VAL A 115 29.03 -20.26 14.43
N MET A 116 29.07 -20.21 13.09
CA MET A 116 30.26 -20.58 12.31
C MET A 116 31.41 -19.58 12.53
N GLU A 117 31.09 -18.30 12.68
CA GLU A 117 32.05 -17.25 13.00
C GLU A 117 32.65 -17.45 14.41
N GLU A 118 31.81 -17.77 15.40
CA GLU A 118 32.29 -18.09 16.75
C GLU A 118 33.24 -19.30 16.75
N LEU A 119 32.95 -20.35 15.97
CA LEU A 119 33.80 -21.53 15.86
C LEU A 119 35.15 -21.23 15.20
N ASP A 120 35.19 -20.37 14.18
CA ASP A 120 36.46 -19.96 13.56
C ASP A 120 37.30 -19.13 14.55
N GLN A 121 36.68 -18.26 15.34
CA GLN A 121 37.34 -17.50 16.40
C GLN A 121 37.92 -18.41 17.50
N ILE A 122 37.18 -19.44 17.89
CA ILE A 122 37.65 -20.46 18.84
C ILE A 122 38.83 -21.23 18.24
N ARG A 123 38.72 -21.69 16.99
CA ARG A 123 39.78 -22.43 16.29
C ARG A 123 41.05 -21.60 16.17
N ALA A 124 40.94 -20.30 15.87
CA ALA A 124 42.06 -19.36 15.84
C ALA A 124 42.70 -19.20 17.23
N SER A 125 41.89 -19.13 18.29
CA SER A 125 42.38 -19.03 19.66
C SER A 125 43.14 -20.29 20.11
N VAL A 126 42.64 -21.47 19.76
CA VAL A 126 43.31 -22.76 20.02
C VAL A 126 44.64 -22.86 19.26
N GLY A 127 44.68 -22.42 17.99
CA GLY A 127 45.91 -22.40 17.20
C GLY A 127 47.02 -21.54 17.83
N ARG A 128 46.67 -20.39 18.43
CA ARG A 128 47.63 -19.56 19.17
C ARG A 128 48.20 -20.27 20.39
N ILE A 129 47.39 -21.06 21.12
CA ILE A 129 47.84 -21.82 22.29
C ILE A 129 48.87 -22.87 21.87
N GLY A 130 48.61 -23.64 20.82
CA GLY A 130 49.55 -24.64 20.31
C GLY A 130 50.89 -24.01 19.88
N ALA A 131 50.85 -22.85 19.22
CA ALA A 131 52.06 -22.12 18.86
C ALA A 131 52.87 -21.65 20.08
N VAL A 132 52.20 -21.27 21.17
CA VAL A 132 52.84 -20.93 22.45
C VAL A 132 53.46 -22.16 23.11
N GLU A 133 52.78 -23.31 23.08
CA GLU A 133 53.28 -24.57 23.64
C GLU A 133 54.54 -25.06 22.90
N GLU A 134 54.57 -24.95 21.56
CA GLU A 134 55.77 -25.21 20.75
C GLU A 134 56.90 -24.22 21.05
N ALA A 135 56.58 -22.95 21.28
CA ALA A 135 57.58 -21.95 21.66
C ALA A 135 58.17 -22.27 23.05
N LEU A 136 57.33 -22.66 24.01
CA LEU A 136 57.76 -23.03 25.36
C LEU A 136 58.66 -24.26 25.33
N THR A 137 58.25 -25.32 24.61
CA THR A 137 59.07 -26.54 24.44
C THR A 137 60.44 -26.22 23.84
N ARG A 138 60.51 -25.30 22.87
CA ARG A 138 61.78 -24.83 22.29
C ARG A 138 62.65 -24.06 23.27
N VAL A 139 62.05 -23.25 24.14
CA VAL A 139 62.77 -22.51 25.19
C VAL A 139 63.30 -23.47 26.27
N GLU A 140 62.49 -24.43 26.71
CA GLU A 140 62.91 -25.47 27.65
C GLU A 140 64.07 -26.30 27.10
N ALA A 141 64.01 -26.71 25.84
CA ALA A 141 65.11 -27.44 25.19
C ALA A 141 66.42 -26.63 25.15
N ARG A 142 66.34 -25.30 24.94
CA ARG A 142 67.50 -24.41 24.99
C ARG A 142 68.07 -24.29 26.41
N LEU A 143 67.21 -24.11 27.41
CA LEU A 143 67.61 -24.05 28.82
C LEU A 143 68.26 -25.35 29.28
N ALA A 144 67.74 -26.51 28.87
CA ALA A 144 68.33 -27.81 29.19
C ALA A 144 69.73 -28.00 28.55
N GLY A 145 69.98 -27.38 27.39
CA GLY A 145 71.30 -27.39 26.74
C GLY A 145 72.34 -26.44 27.36
N ASP A 146 71.89 -25.31 27.94
CA ASP A 146 72.76 -24.29 28.53
C ASP A 146 73.17 -24.63 30.00
N VAL A 147 72.53 -25.62 30.63
CA VAL A 147 72.85 -26.10 32.00
C VAL A 147 74.02 -27.10 32.00
N THR A 148 75.03 -26.86 31.16
CA THR A 148 76.37 -27.47 31.32
C THR A 148 77.38 -26.36 31.55
N VAL A 149 77.28 -25.68 32.69
CA VAL A 149 78.39 -24.84 33.19
C VAL A 149 79.48 -25.81 33.67
N PRO A 150 80.65 -25.89 33.01
CA PRO A 150 81.74 -26.68 33.54
C PRO A 150 82.27 -25.94 34.78
N VAL A 151 82.09 -26.54 35.96
CA VAL A 151 82.86 -26.15 37.14
C VAL A 151 84.32 -26.46 36.82
N SER A 152 85.08 -25.41 36.51
CA SER A 152 86.50 -25.45 36.21
C SER A 152 87.29 -25.95 37.44
N PRO A 153 88.04 -27.07 37.36
CA PRO A 153 89.05 -27.38 38.35
C PRO A 153 90.29 -26.55 38.04
N GLY A 154 90.32 -25.35 38.62
CA GLY A 154 91.45 -24.44 38.51
C GLY A 154 92.58 -24.84 39.46
N GLY A 155 93.73 -25.20 38.88
CA GLY A 155 95.02 -24.72 39.37
C GLY A 155 95.88 -25.68 40.16
N GLU A 156 96.45 -26.68 39.50
CA GLU A 156 97.78 -27.16 39.87
C GLU A 156 98.81 -26.18 39.29
N LYS A 157 99.52 -25.46 40.17
CA LYS A 157 100.77 -24.76 39.84
C LYS A 157 101.82 -25.08 40.91
N SER A 158 102.79 -25.90 40.48
CA SER A 158 104.24 -25.62 40.50
C SER A 158 104.88 -25.07 41.78
N GLY A 159 105.85 -25.82 42.30
CA GLY A 159 107.21 -25.30 42.47
C GLY A 159 107.82 -25.35 43.87
N ALA A 160 109.02 -25.94 43.90
CA ALA A 160 110.11 -25.87 44.91
C ALA A 160 110.03 -26.81 46.12
#